data_AF-A0A1X3HF37-F1
#
_entry.id   AF-A0A1X3HF37-F1
#
_cell.length_a   1.000
_cell.length_b   1.000
_cell.length_c   1.000
_cell.angle_alpha   90.00
_cell.angle_beta   90.00
_cell.angle_gamma   90.00
#
_symmetry.space_group_name_H-M   'P 1'
#
loop_
_entity.id
_entity.type
_entity.pdbx_description
1 polymer ?
#
loop_
_entity_poly.entity_id
_entity_poly.type
_entity_poly.pdbx_seq_one_letter_code
_entity_poly.pdbx_strand_id
1 'polypeptide(L)' 'QLGNTPAICRKCYVHPEVLNAYMSGDLVKMIDAKIAQKFKRQYAKLTPDEIVVLAFLRKRLNSLKAPA' A
#
# COMPACT_ATOMS: atom_id res chain seq x y z
N GLN A 1 0.67 9.41 -17.01
CA GLN A 1 -0.01 8.10 -17.23
C GLN A 1 0.99 7.10 -17.80
N LEU A 2 0.77 5.78 -17.61
CA LEU A 2 1.74 4.72 -17.96
C LEU A 2 1.71 4.23 -19.41
N GLY A 3 0.75 4.65 -20.24
CA GLY A 3 0.66 4.29 -21.67
C GLY A 3 0.35 2.82 -21.99
N ASN A 4 0.17 1.97 -20.97
CA ASN A 4 -0.14 0.56 -21.10
C ASN A 4 -1.64 0.27 -21.03
N THR A 5 -2.05 -0.91 -21.53
CA THR A 5 -3.44 -1.35 -21.41
C THR A 5 -3.82 -1.60 -19.95
N PRO A 6 -5.11 -1.50 -19.57
CA PRO A 6 -5.54 -1.79 -18.20
C PRO A 6 -5.13 -3.17 -17.70
N ALA A 7 -5.12 -4.17 -18.58
CA ALA A 7 -4.66 -5.52 -18.25
C ALA A 7 -3.16 -5.55 -17.87
N ILE A 8 -2.31 -4.87 -18.65
CA ILE A 8 -0.87 -4.78 -18.38
C ILE A 8 -0.58 -3.96 -17.13
N CYS A 9 -1.25 -2.82 -16.93
CA CYS A 9 -1.14 -2.02 -15.71
C CYS A 9 -1.44 -2.85 -14.45
N ARG A 10 -2.55 -3.61 -14.45
CA ARG A 10 -2.93 -4.45 -13.32
C ARG A 10 -1.95 -5.60 -13.06
N LYS A 11 -1.39 -6.21 -14.11
CA LYS A 11 -0.50 -7.37 -13.98
C LYS A 11 0.92 -6.98 -13.57
N CYS A 12 1.43 -5.84 -14.04
CA CYS A 12 2.86 -5.55 -13.98
C CYS A 12 3.23 -4.29 -13.17
N TYR A 13 2.29 -3.37 -12.92
CA TYR A 13 2.59 -2.09 -12.27
C TYR A 13 1.93 -1.91 -10.91
N VAL A 14 0.69 -2.41 -10.76
CA VAL A 14 -0.05 -2.27 -9.51
C VAL A 14 0.11 -3.53 -8.68
N HIS A 15 0.58 -3.38 -7.44
CA HIS A 15 0.68 -4.50 -6.51
C HIS A 15 -0.73 -5.07 -6.23
N PRO A 16 -0.97 -6.40 -6.35
CA PRO A 16 -2.31 -7.00 -6.24
C PRO A 16 -3.03 -6.63 -4.94
N GLU A 17 -2.30 -6.58 -3.83
CA GLU A 17 -2.86 -6.26 -2.53
C GLU A 17 -3.39 -4.83 -2.38
N VAL A 18 -3.00 -3.89 -3.25
CA VAL A 18 -3.62 -2.56 -3.30
C VAL A 18 -5.04 -2.67 -3.85
N LEU A 19 -5.22 -3.42 -4.93
CA LEU A 19 -6.52 -3.65 -5.54
C LEU A 19 -7.41 -4.50 -4.64
N ASN A 20 -6.88 -5.59 -4.08
CA ASN A 20 -7.64 -6.46 -3.19
C ASN A 20 -8.15 -5.72 -1.95
N ALA A 21 -7.31 -4.90 -1.31
CA ALA A 21 -7.73 -4.10 -0.16
C ALA A 21 -8.74 -3.00 -0.51
N TYR A 22 -8.66 -2.43 -1.71
CA TYR A 22 -9.66 -1.49 -2.19
C TYR A 22 -11.01 -2.19 -2.37
N MET A 23 -11.02 -3.35 -3.05
CA MET A 23 -12.23 -4.12 -3.31
C MET A 23 -12.88 -4.68 -2.03
N SER A 24 -12.09 -5.01 -1.00
CA SER A 24 -12.62 -5.43 0.31
C SER A 24 -12.99 -4.27 1.23
N GLY A 25 -12.71 -3.01 0.83
CA GLY A 25 -12.90 -1.82 1.66
C GLY A 25 -11.89 -1.69 2.81
N ASP A 26 -10.91 -2.58 2.92
CA ASP A 26 -9.91 -2.54 3.99
C ASP A 26 -8.85 -1.45 3.80
N LEU A 27 -8.63 -1.01 2.56
CA LEU A 27 -7.65 0.03 2.26
C LEU A 27 -7.93 1.30 3.07
N VAL A 28 -9.19 1.75 3.09
CA VAL A 28 -9.60 2.95 3.83
C VAL A 28 -9.49 2.75 5.33
N LYS A 29 -9.74 1.54 5.84
CA LYS A 29 -9.60 1.22 7.27
C LYS A 29 -8.14 1.22 7.74
N MET A 30 -7.20 0.99 6.82
CA MET A 30 -5.78 0.83 7.15
C MET A 30 -4.95 2.10 6.91
N ILE A 31 -5.43 3.02 6.07
CA ILE A 31 -4.76 4.31 5.84
C ILE A 31 -5.06 5.25 7.01
N ASP A 32 -4.04 5.56 7.79
CA ASP A 32 -4.09 6.56 8.86
C ASP A 32 -3.02 7.63 8.60
N ALA A 33 -3.44 8.89 8.50
CA ALA A 33 -2.56 10.03 8.26
C ALA A 33 -1.46 10.19 9.35
N LYS A 34 -1.69 9.64 10.55
CA LYS A 34 -0.69 9.65 11.63
C LYS A 34 0.47 8.69 11.37
N ILE A 35 0.30 7.69 10.49
CA ILE A 35 1.36 6.73 10.12
C ILE A 35 2.53 7.46 9.47
N ALA A 36 2.26 8.39 8.55
CA ALA A 36 3.30 9.16 7.89
C ALA A 36 4.20 9.89 8.91
N GLN A 37 3.57 10.55 9.90
CA GLN A 37 4.30 11.29 10.93
C GLN A 37 5.11 10.36 11.84
N LYS A 38 4.53 9.21 12.24
CA LYS A 38 5.20 8.21 13.08
C LYS A 38 6.49 7.68 12.44
N PHE A 39 6.49 7.49 11.12
CA PHE A 39 7.60 6.89 10.39
C PHE A 39 8.47 7.88 9.61
N LYS A 40 8.19 9.19 9.68
CA LYS A 40 8.90 10.24 8.95
C LYS A 40 10.42 10.22 9.20
N ARG A 41 10.84 9.97 10.45
CA ARG A 41 12.28 9.85 10.79
C ARG A 41 12.91 8.59 10.23
N GLN A 42 12.17 7.46 10.24
CA GLN A 42 12.67 6.17 9.75
C GLN A 42 12.81 6.16 8.22
N TYR A 43 11.93 6.87 7.49
CA TYR A 43 11.93 6.95 6.03
C TYR A 43 12.15 8.38 5.56
N ALA A 44 13.24 9.02 5.98
CA ALA A 44 13.50 10.44 5.69
C ALA A 44 13.60 10.80 4.20
N LYS A 45 13.79 9.81 3.31
CA LYS A 45 13.85 9.99 1.84
C LYS A 45 12.51 9.75 1.12
N LEU A 46 11.48 9.35 1.85
CA LEU A 46 10.14 9.10 1.29
C LEU A 46 9.21 10.27 1.58
N THR A 47 8.33 10.55 0.63
CA THR A 47 7.19 11.44 0.82
C THR A 47 6.19 10.84 1.83
N PRO A 48 5.33 11.66 2.44
CA PRO A 48 4.28 11.17 3.34
C PRO A 48 3.40 10.06 2.71
N ASP A 49 3.05 10.21 1.44
CA ASP A 49 2.20 9.23 0.73
C ASP A 49 2.92 7.91 0.50
N GLU A 50 4.19 7.94 0.11
CA GLU A 50 5.02 6.73 -0.03
C GLU A 50 5.18 6.00 1.31
N ILE A 51 5.31 6.74 2.42
CA ILE A 51 5.38 6.15 3.77
C ILE A 51 4.08 5.42 4.10
N VAL A 52 2.93 6.05 3.82
CA VAL A 52 1.60 5.44 4.06
C VAL A 52 1.44 4.17 3.23
N VAL A 53 1.76 4.20 1.93
CA VAL A 53 1.68 3.04 1.04
C VAL A 53 2.59 1.91 1.52
N LEU A 54 3.83 2.22 1.87
CA LEU A 54 4.79 1.24 2.36
C LEU A 54 4.34 0.59 3.68
N ALA A 55 3.87 1.39 4.63
CA ALA A 55 3.37 0.92 5.92
C ALA A 55 2.12 0.04 5.75
N PHE A 56 1.19 0.46 4.90
CA PHE A 56 0.02 -0.33 4.51
C PHE A 56 0.41 -1.69 3.94
N LEU A 57 1.28 -1.71 2.92
CA LEU A 57 1.70 -2.95 2.25
C LEU A 57 2.41 -3.90 3.23
N ARG A 58 3.29 -3.40 4.09
CA ARG A 58 3.95 -4.23 5.11
C ARG A 58 2.95 -4.85 6.07
N LYS A 59 2.01 -4.05 6.62
CA LYS A 59 1.00 -4.56 7.55
C LYS A 59 0.15 -5.65 6.90
N ARG A 60 -0.34 -5.39 5.68
CA ARG A 60 -1.20 -6.33 4.95
C ARG A 60 -0.48 -7.62 4.56
N LEU A 61 0.74 -7.53 4.05
CA LEU A 61 1.53 -8.72 3.70
C LEU A 61 1.89 -9.55 4.93
N ASN A 62 2.12 -8.91 6.08
CA ASN A 62 2.36 -9.62 7.33
C ASN A 62 1.10 -10.32 7.85
N SER A 63 -0.08 -9.69 7.75
CA SER A 63 -1.33 -10.35 8.16
C SER A 63 -1.70 -11.54 7.27
N LEU A 64 -1.32 -11.52 6.00
CA LEU A 64 -1.53 -12.65 5.08
C LEU A 64 -0.54 -13.79 5.31
N LYS A 65 0.63 -13.51 5.90
CA LYS A 65 1.67 -14.51 6.21
C LYS A 65 1.50 -15.15 7.59
N ALA A 66 0.76 -14.52 8.49
CA ALA A 66 0.48 -15.11 9.80
C ALA A 66 -0.41 -16.34 9.63
N PRO A 67 -0.08 -17.51 10.23
CA PRO A 67 -0.99 -18.63 10.25
C PRO A 67 -2.26 -18.23 11.03
N ALA A 68 -3.41 -18.68 10.54
CA ALA A 68 -4.71 -18.51 11.21
C ALA A 68 -4.74 -19.15 12.60
#